data_AF-A0A9E3EN50-F1
#
_entry.id   AF-A0A9E3EN50-F1
#
_cell.length_a   1.000
_cell.length_b   1.000
_cell.length_c   1.000
_cell.angle_alpha   90.00
_cell.angle_beta   90.00
_cell.angle_gamma   90.00
#
_symmetry.space_group_name_H-M   'P 1'
#
loop_
_entity.id
_entity.type
_entity.pdbx_description
1 polymer ?
#
loop_
_entity_poly.entity_id
_entity_poly.type
_entity_poly.pdbx_seq_one_letter_code
_entity_poly.pdbx_strand_id
1 'polypeptide(L)'
;MLRIGILEQLDLSSVLRRVETHSKTGLTVIKQGNQWVELYFRDGRLMCVGPVRTNATLGERLLRDGVISPVALQETLPVVGNAQHSETRMALTLMDLGYVSHEELRAWATRNATEVLRALLSWTSGEVSFEEEATPPADRLLVALSVSALLSSIVPTTPASQPAPASPKPRTTQDIQQPAPRTRSIPDAPTLVSASSLLDDLQDQPLTSAFPSTDALPLSSAFNSGSANNSAQHSPAVSIGQP
;
A
#
# COMPACT_ATOMS: atom_id res chain seq x y z
N MET A 1 -15.34 21.50 -10.04
CA MET A 1 -15.46 21.06 -8.64
C MET A 1 -16.88 21.15 -8.09
N LEU A 2 -17.50 20.02 -7.73
CA LEU A 2 -18.83 19.94 -7.10
C LEU A 2 -18.67 19.80 -5.58
N ARG A 3 -19.33 20.64 -4.78
CA ARG A 3 -19.35 20.48 -3.32
C ARG A 3 -20.36 19.38 -2.94
N ILE A 4 -19.90 18.32 -2.27
CA ILE A 4 -20.76 17.23 -1.82
C ILE A 4 -21.45 17.60 -0.50
N GLY A 5 -20.74 18.26 0.43
CA GLY A 5 -21.31 18.62 1.72
C GLY A 5 -20.27 19.00 2.77
N ILE A 6 -20.70 18.96 4.03
CA ILE A 6 -19.84 19.15 5.20
C ILE A 6 -19.65 17.84 5.96
N LEU A 7 -18.46 17.65 6.52
CA LEU A 7 -18.04 16.42 7.20
C LEU A 7 -18.90 16.13 8.46
N GLU A 8 -19.41 17.17 9.13
CA GLU A 8 -20.29 17.04 10.31
C GLU A 8 -21.60 16.30 10.02
N GLN A 9 -22.08 16.38 8.78
CA GLN A 9 -23.35 15.79 8.34
C GLN A 9 -23.15 14.55 7.48
N LEU A 10 -21.90 14.28 7.10
CA LEU A 10 -21.56 13.31 6.08
C LEU A 10 -20.53 12.34 6.63
N ASP A 11 -20.95 11.08 6.80
CA ASP A 11 -20.02 10.02 7.14
C ASP A 11 -19.04 9.79 5.98
N LEU A 12 -17.80 10.26 6.16
CA LEU A 12 -16.74 10.17 5.16
C LEU A 12 -16.48 8.73 4.75
N SER A 13 -16.57 7.78 5.69
CA SER A 13 -16.38 6.37 5.37
C SER A 13 -17.44 5.86 4.39
N SER A 14 -18.68 6.29 4.57
CA SER A 14 -19.79 6.02 3.67
C SER A 14 -19.61 6.71 2.30
N VAL A 15 -19.11 7.94 2.25
CA VAL A 15 -18.79 8.63 0.97
C VAL A 15 -17.74 7.85 0.19
N LEU A 16 -16.63 7.52 0.84
CA LEU A 16 -15.51 6.81 0.21
C LEU A 16 -15.96 5.42 -0.29
N ARG A 17 -16.79 4.71 0.49
CA ARG A 17 -17.36 3.42 0.07
C ARG A 17 -18.30 3.56 -1.13
N ARG A 18 -19.09 4.64 -1.21
CA ARG A 18 -19.92 4.92 -2.39
C ARG A 18 -19.08 5.20 -3.62
N VAL A 19 -17.98 5.95 -3.49
CA VAL A 19 -17.04 6.20 -4.60
C VAL A 19 -16.51 4.88 -5.16
N GLU A 20 -16.11 3.95 -4.29
CA GLU A 20 -15.68 2.60 -4.68
C GLU A 20 -16.80 1.79 -5.33
N THR A 21 -18.00 1.75 -4.73
CA THR A 21 -19.13 0.95 -5.20
C THR A 21 -19.65 1.40 -6.57
N HIS A 22 -19.60 2.71 -6.86
CA HIS A 22 -20.06 3.27 -8.13
C HIS A 22 -18.92 3.40 -9.16
N SER A 23 -17.74 2.82 -8.90
CA SER A 23 -16.55 2.95 -9.74
C SER A 23 -16.25 4.39 -10.18
N LYS A 24 -16.51 5.36 -9.29
CA LYS A 24 -16.33 6.79 -9.60
C LYS A 24 -14.84 7.07 -9.83
N THR A 25 -14.57 7.81 -10.90
CA THR A 25 -13.22 8.30 -11.24
C THR A 25 -13.20 9.80 -11.02
N GLY A 26 -12.18 10.30 -10.32
CA GLY A 26 -12.08 11.71 -10.00
C GLY A 26 -11.28 12.04 -8.76
N LEU A 27 -11.32 13.29 -8.37
CA LEU A 27 -10.59 13.87 -7.25
C LEU A 27 -11.56 14.23 -6.13
N THR A 28 -11.36 13.67 -4.94
CA THR A 28 -12.03 14.12 -3.72
C THR A 28 -11.08 15.03 -2.95
N VAL A 29 -11.54 16.23 -2.62
CA VAL A 29 -10.80 17.16 -1.76
C VAL A 29 -11.59 17.36 -0.47
N ILE A 30 -10.91 17.12 0.65
CA ILE A 30 -11.45 17.35 1.99
C ILE A 30 -10.67 18.50 2.61
N LYS A 31 -11.36 19.54 3.08
CA LYS A 31 -10.75 20.73 3.70
C LYS A 31 -11.25 20.88 5.14
N GLN A 32 -10.34 21.10 6.09
CA GLN A 32 -10.64 21.47 7.48
C GLN A 32 -9.75 22.65 7.89
N GLY A 33 -10.31 23.86 7.94
CA GLY A 33 -9.56 25.08 8.23
C GLY A 33 -8.40 25.29 7.25
N ASN A 34 -7.17 25.27 7.76
CA ASN A 34 -5.95 25.44 6.96
C ASN A 34 -5.39 24.12 6.38
N GLN A 35 -5.98 22.98 6.73
CA GLN A 35 -5.57 21.67 6.25
C GLN A 35 -6.47 21.22 5.11
N TRP A 36 -5.90 20.56 4.11
CA TRP A 36 -6.67 19.87 3.09
C TRP A 36 -5.95 18.61 2.64
N VAL A 37 -6.75 17.67 2.14
CA VAL A 37 -6.28 16.39 1.62
C VAL A 37 -6.95 16.15 0.28
N GLU A 38 -6.17 15.60 -0.64
CA GLU A 38 -6.62 15.21 -1.97
C GLU A 38 -6.59 13.69 -2.07
N LEU A 39 -7.64 13.09 -2.59
CA LEU A 39 -7.73 11.66 -2.84
C LEU A 39 -8.11 11.47 -4.31
N TYR A 40 -7.23 10.82 -5.06
CA TYR A 40 -7.48 10.54 -6.47
C TYR A 40 -8.02 9.12 -6.63
N PHE A 41 -9.15 9.00 -7.30
CA PHE A 41 -9.83 7.74 -7.56
C PHE A 41 -9.86 7.44 -9.05
N ARG A 42 -9.71 6.16 -9.40
CA ARG A 42 -9.91 5.64 -10.75
C ARG A 42 -10.61 4.30 -10.65
N ASP A 43 -11.74 4.15 -11.32
CA ASP A 43 -12.56 2.93 -11.30
C ASP A 43 -12.82 2.45 -9.85
N GLY A 44 -13.22 3.39 -8.99
CA GLY A 44 -13.50 3.11 -7.57
C GLY A 44 -12.29 2.80 -6.70
N ARG A 45 -11.08 2.71 -7.28
CA ARG A 45 -9.84 2.44 -6.54
C ARG A 45 -9.13 3.75 -6.21
N LEU A 46 -8.59 3.85 -5.01
CA LEU A 46 -7.75 4.97 -4.60
C LEU A 46 -6.39 4.81 -5.29
N MET A 47 -6.01 5.77 -6.13
CA MET A 47 -4.77 5.77 -6.92
C MET A 47 -3.62 6.43 -6.19
N CYS A 48 -3.86 7.55 -5.52
CA CYS A 48 -2.87 8.21 -4.70
C CYS A 48 -3.55 9.13 -3.70
N VAL A 49 -2.84 9.37 -2.61
CA VAL A 49 -3.24 10.32 -1.59
C VAL A 49 -2.32 11.53 -1.71
N GLY A 50 -2.92 12.69 -1.92
CA GLY A 50 -2.20 13.94 -1.98
C GLY A 50 -1.81 14.44 -0.62
N PRO A 51 -0.72 15.21 -0.57
CA PRO A 51 -0.10 15.56 0.68
C PRO A 51 -1.05 16.43 1.50
N VAL A 52 -1.24 16.02 2.76
CA VAL A 52 -1.62 16.92 3.84
C VAL A 52 -0.40 17.81 4.08
N ARG A 53 -0.24 18.88 3.28
CA ARG A 53 0.87 19.86 3.39
C ARG A 53 2.23 19.24 3.70
N THR A 54 2.78 18.47 2.77
CA THR A 54 4.13 17.92 2.93
C THR A 54 5.06 18.58 1.93
N ASN A 55 5.92 19.49 2.40
CA ASN A 55 7.05 20.03 1.63
C ASN A 55 8.15 18.98 1.40
N ALA A 56 7.94 17.75 1.88
CA ALA A 56 8.89 16.66 1.74
C ALA A 56 8.63 15.86 0.47
N THR A 57 9.69 15.66 -0.30
CA THR A 57 9.77 14.79 -1.47
C THR A 57 9.49 13.33 -1.11
N LEU A 58 9.19 12.49 -2.11
CA LEU A 58 9.00 11.05 -1.87
C LEU A 58 10.21 10.44 -1.16
N GLY A 59 11.43 10.79 -1.58
CA GLY A 59 12.67 10.27 -0.99
C GLY A 59 12.80 10.59 0.51
N GLU A 60 12.47 11.83 0.92
CA GLU A 60 12.49 12.21 2.33
C GLU A 60 11.42 11.49 3.16
N ARG A 61 10.25 11.22 2.59
CA ARG A 61 9.19 10.46 3.26
C ARG A 61 9.59 8.98 3.43
N LEU A 62 10.16 8.37 2.40
CA LEU A 62 10.67 7.00 2.46
C LEU A 62 11.81 6.85 3.48
N LEU A 63 12.70 7.85 3.55
CA LEU A 63 13.79 7.88 4.54
C LEU A 63 13.24 8.00 5.97
N ARG A 64 12.28 8.90 6.19
CA ARG A 64 11.64 9.09 7.50
C ARG A 64 10.96 7.82 8.00
N ASP A 65 10.31 7.10 7.10
CA ASP A 65 9.58 5.88 7.41
C ASP A 65 10.48 4.63 7.41
N GLY A 66 11.78 4.79 7.15
CA GLY A 66 12.79 3.73 7.22
C GLY A 66 12.76 2.74 6.05
N VAL A 67 12.11 3.08 4.94
CA VAL A 67 12.08 2.24 3.73
C VAL A 67 13.42 2.31 2.98
N ILE A 68 14.10 3.45 3.06
CA ILE A 68 15.42 3.65 2.47
C ILE A 68 16.42 4.14 3.51
N SER A 69 17.70 3.84 3.27
CA SER A 69 18.80 4.39 4.07
C SER A 69 19.14 5.83 3.62
N PRO A 70 19.79 6.64 4.48
CA PRO A 70 20.24 7.98 4.08
C PRO A 70 21.26 7.92 2.94
N VAL A 71 22.07 6.85 2.88
CA VAL A 71 23.00 6.58 1.78
C VAL A 71 22.23 6.34 0.48
N ALA A 72 21.18 5.53 0.50
CA ALA A 72 20.34 5.29 -0.66
C ALA A 72 19.74 6.58 -1.23
N LEU A 73 19.25 7.47 -0.35
CA LEU A 73 18.75 8.78 -0.78
C LEU A 73 19.87 9.63 -1.40
N GLN A 74 21.04 9.70 -0.75
CA GLN A 74 22.18 10.47 -1.24
C GLN A 74 22.67 10.02 -2.62
N GLU A 75 22.70 8.72 -2.88
CA GLU A 75 23.09 8.14 -4.18
C GLU A 75 22.01 8.33 -5.26
N THR A 76 20.74 8.41 -4.85
CA THR A 76 19.60 8.56 -5.77
C THR A 76 19.41 10.02 -6.25
N LEU A 77 19.59 11.00 -5.35
CA LEU A 77 19.41 12.43 -5.65
C LEU A 77 20.17 12.94 -6.90
N PRO A 78 21.46 12.61 -7.14
CA PRO A 78 22.18 13.05 -8.33
C PRO A 78 21.67 12.38 -9.61
N VAL A 79 21.17 11.15 -9.53
CA VAL A 79 20.63 10.41 -10.69
C VAL A 79 19.28 10.98 -11.11
N VAL A 80 18.43 11.35 -10.14
CA VAL A 80 17.13 11.99 -10.41
C VAL A 80 17.30 13.43 -10.90
N GLY A 81 18.34 14.14 -10.47
CA GLY A 81 18.69 15.49 -10.91
C GLY A 81 17.60 16.51 -10.59
N ASN A 82 17.18 17.31 -11.57
CA ASN A 82 16.15 18.34 -11.38
C ASN A 82 14.73 17.79 -11.13
N ALA A 83 14.52 16.48 -11.33
CA ALA A 83 13.22 15.82 -11.18
C ALA A 83 12.98 15.28 -9.75
N GLN A 84 13.66 15.79 -8.73
CA GLN A 84 13.54 15.30 -7.34
C GLN A 84 12.13 15.44 -6.74
N HIS A 85 11.33 16.35 -7.29
CA HIS A 85 9.92 16.54 -6.93
C HIS A 85 9.00 15.48 -7.55
N SER A 86 9.48 14.79 -8.59
CA SER A 86 8.78 13.70 -9.25
C SER A 86 8.88 12.44 -8.43
N GLU A 87 7.77 12.09 -7.77
CA GLU A 87 7.65 10.85 -7.02
C GLU A 87 7.82 9.64 -7.95
N THR A 88 7.29 9.72 -9.18
CA THR A 88 7.45 8.66 -10.19
C THR A 88 8.92 8.45 -10.55
N ARG A 89 9.67 9.51 -10.86
CA ARG A 89 11.10 9.38 -11.19
C ARG A 89 11.90 8.91 -9.99
N MET A 90 11.65 9.47 -8.81
CA MET A 90 12.30 9.05 -7.57
C MET A 90 12.07 7.56 -7.28
N ALA A 91 10.84 7.07 -7.38
CA ALA A 91 10.50 5.67 -7.17
C ALA A 91 11.19 4.75 -8.18
N LEU A 92 11.16 5.11 -9.48
CA LEU A 92 11.81 4.34 -10.53
C LEU A 92 13.33 4.26 -10.31
N THR A 93 13.98 5.38 -9.96
CA THR A 93 15.42 5.40 -9.71
C THR A 93 15.79 4.58 -8.47
N LEU A 94 15.01 4.65 -7.39
CA LEU A 94 15.24 3.81 -6.20
C LEU A 94 15.13 2.32 -6.52
N MET A 95 14.21 1.93 -7.41
CA MET A 95 14.07 0.55 -7.87
C MET A 95 15.23 0.13 -8.79
N ASP A 96 15.63 0.98 -9.74
CA ASP A 96 16.75 0.72 -10.66
C ASP A 96 18.08 0.54 -9.91
N LEU A 97 18.29 1.32 -8.84
CA LEU A 97 19.47 1.20 -7.98
C LEU A 97 19.38 0.03 -6.98
N GLY A 98 18.25 -0.68 -6.92
CA GLY A 98 18.05 -1.83 -6.05
C GLY A 98 17.88 -1.48 -4.57
N TYR A 99 17.60 -0.22 -4.23
CA TYR A 99 17.39 0.21 -2.85
C TYR A 99 16.01 -0.11 -2.31
N VAL A 100 15.01 -0.20 -3.20
CA VAL A 100 13.62 -0.52 -2.84
C VAL A 100 13.03 -1.42 -3.91
N SER A 101 12.24 -2.40 -3.51
CA SER A 101 11.43 -3.23 -4.40
C SER A 101 10.06 -2.61 -4.68
N HIS A 102 9.42 -3.06 -5.76
CA HIS A 102 8.04 -2.68 -6.06
C HIS A 102 7.07 -3.07 -4.93
N GLU A 103 7.31 -4.20 -4.24
CA GLU A 103 6.49 -4.64 -3.12
C GLU A 103 6.64 -3.72 -1.90
N GLU A 104 7.86 -3.32 -1.56
CA GLU A 104 8.12 -2.39 -0.46
C GLU A 104 7.49 -1.01 -0.71
N LEU A 105 7.61 -0.47 -1.93
CA LEU A 105 6.94 0.77 -2.30
C LEU A 105 5.41 0.65 -2.20
N ARG A 106 4.85 -0.46 -2.69
CA ARG A 106 3.40 -0.71 -2.60
C ARG A 106 2.95 -0.83 -1.15
N ALA A 107 3.69 -1.55 -0.31
CA ALA A 107 3.39 -1.72 1.10
C ALA A 107 3.47 -0.38 1.85
N TRP A 108 4.51 0.41 1.58
CA TRP A 108 4.67 1.75 2.13
C TRP A 108 3.52 2.67 1.71
N ALA A 109 3.19 2.72 0.42
CA ALA A 109 2.11 3.56 -0.08
C ALA A 109 0.74 3.16 0.50
N THR A 110 0.51 1.86 0.68
CA THR A 110 -0.70 1.35 1.35
C THR A 110 -0.77 1.85 2.79
N ARG A 111 0.34 1.77 3.52
CA ARG A 111 0.44 2.26 4.91
C ARG A 111 0.24 3.77 4.99
N ASN A 112 0.91 4.53 4.12
CA ASN A 112 0.78 5.97 4.03
C ASN A 112 -0.68 6.39 3.75
N ALA A 113 -1.32 5.76 2.77
CA ALA A 113 -2.73 6.01 2.47
C ALA A 113 -3.63 5.68 3.67
N THR A 114 -3.37 4.57 4.36
CA THR A 114 -4.12 4.17 5.57
C THR A 114 -4.01 5.22 6.67
N GLU A 115 -2.81 5.75 6.92
CA GLU A 115 -2.59 6.78 7.95
C GLU A 115 -3.26 8.10 7.60
N VAL A 116 -3.23 8.51 6.32
CA VAL A 116 -3.96 9.70 5.88
C VAL A 116 -5.47 9.50 6.00
N LEU A 117 -5.99 8.33 5.62
CA LEU A 117 -7.42 8.02 5.81
C LEU A 117 -7.80 8.01 7.29
N ARG A 118 -6.95 7.46 8.17
CA ARG A 118 -7.16 7.49 9.62
C ARG A 118 -7.25 8.93 10.14
N ALA A 119 -6.33 9.80 9.72
CA ALA A 119 -6.36 11.22 10.08
C ALA A 119 -7.64 11.90 9.56
N LEU A 120 -8.03 11.64 8.32
CA LEU A 120 -9.26 12.16 7.72
C LEU A 120 -10.53 11.72 8.47
N LEU A 121 -10.59 10.45 8.90
CA LEU A 121 -11.73 9.92 9.66
C LEU A 121 -11.81 10.51 11.08
N SER A 122 -10.71 11.06 11.61
CA SER A 122 -10.70 11.77 12.89
C SER A 122 -11.23 13.21 12.81
N TRP A 123 -11.37 13.76 11.60
CA TRP A 123 -11.88 15.10 11.42
C TRP A 123 -13.39 15.14 11.68
N THR A 124 -13.81 15.96 12.65
CA THR A 124 -15.23 16.10 13.01
C THR A 124 -15.95 17.14 12.15
N SER A 125 -15.21 18.06 11.53
CA SER A 125 -15.74 19.15 10.69
C SER A 125 -14.84 19.41 9.49
N GLY A 126 -15.44 19.86 8.38
CA GLY A 126 -14.74 20.13 7.13
C GLY A 126 -15.68 20.22 5.94
N GLU A 127 -15.17 20.64 4.79
CA GLU A 127 -15.86 20.67 3.51
C GLU A 127 -15.34 19.55 2.61
N VAL A 128 -16.27 18.79 2.01
CA VAL A 128 -15.96 17.72 1.07
C VAL A 128 -16.43 18.12 -0.32
N SER A 129 -15.52 18.06 -1.28
CA SER A 129 -15.75 18.39 -2.67
C SER A 129 -15.25 17.27 -3.57
N PHE A 130 -15.97 16.98 -4.64
CA PHE A 130 -15.60 15.98 -5.63
C PHE A 130 -15.57 16.58 -7.02
N GLU A 131 -14.55 16.22 -7.77
CA GLU A 131 -14.38 16.57 -9.17
C GLU A 131 -14.32 15.28 -9.99
N GLU A 132 -15.33 15.08 -10.82
CA GLU A 132 -15.45 13.91 -11.69
C GLU A 132 -14.48 14.01 -12.88
N GLU A 133 -14.03 12.86 -13.39
CA GLU A 133 -13.07 12.75 -14.51
C GLU A 133 -11.69 13.42 -14.28
N ALA A 134 -11.36 13.79 -13.05
CA ALA A 134 -10.02 14.28 -12.72
C ALA A 134 -9.00 13.13 -12.76
N THR A 135 -7.98 13.27 -13.62
CA THR A 135 -6.90 12.29 -13.74
C THR A 135 -5.86 12.46 -12.64
N PRO A 136 -5.30 11.36 -12.09
CA PRO A 136 -4.22 11.45 -11.13
C PRO A 136 -2.97 12.07 -11.80
N PRO A 137 -2.22 12.93 -11.09
CA PRO A 137 -1.00 13.53 -11.61
C PRO A 137 0.05 12.47 -11.94
N ALA A 138 0.63 12.53 -13.14
CA ALA A 138 1.62 11.57 -13.64
C ALA A 138 2.94 11.57 -12.83
N ASP A 139 3.18 12.66 -12.10
CA ASP A 139 4.38 12.88 -11.31
C ASP A 139 4.32 12.23 -9.92
N ARG A 140 3.14 11.70 -9.53
CA ARG A 140 2.93 11.05 -8.24
C ARG A 140 3.07 9.55 -8.29
N LEU A 141 3.42 8.97 -7.14
CA LEU A 141 3.44 7.52 -6.96
C LEU A 141 2.00 6.97 -6.98
N LEU A 142 1.63 6.34 -8.10
CA LEU A 142 0.31 5.73 -8.27
C LEU A 142 0.29 4.30 -7.74
N VAL A 143 -0.66 4.01 -6.86
CA VAL A 143 -0.90 2.69 -6.29
C VAL A 143 -2.39 2.43 -6.30
N ALA A 144 -2.82 1.33 -6.92
CA ALA A 144 -4.22 0.94 -6.94
C ALA A 144 -4.63 0.23 -5.64
N LEU A 145 -5.29 0.96 -4.75
CA LEU A 145 -5.75 0.49 -3.44
C LEU A 145 -7.28 0.41 -3.38
N SER A 146 -7.80 -0.63 -2.71
CA SER A 146 -9.22 -0.77 -2.44
C SER A 146 -9.60 0.01 -1.18
N VAL A 147 -10.58 0.90 -1.27
CA VAL A 147 -11.00 1.75 -0.16
C VAL A 147 -11.57 0.90 0.98
N SER A 148 -12.40 -0.09 0.65
CA SER A 148 -12.99 -1.00 1.63
C SER A 148 -11.93 -1.75 2.43
N ALA A 149 -10.85 -2.19 1.77
CA ALA A 149 -9.74 -2.87 2.44
C ALA A 149 -9.00 -1.93 3.42
N LEU A 150 -8.76 -0.68 3.01
CA LEU A 150 -8.14 0.33 3.88
C LEU A 150 -9.03 0.64 5.09
N LEU A 151 -10.33 0.84 4.88
CA LEU A 151 -11.28 1.12 5.97
C LEU A 151 -11.40 -0.04 6.96
N SER A 152 -11.46 -1.28 6.47
CA SER A 152 -11.46 -2.49 7.32
C SER A 152 -10.19 -2.66 8.15
N SER A 153 -9.06 -2.10 7.70
CA SER A 153 -7.81 -2.09 8.48
C SER A 153 -7.78 -0.98 9.55
N ILE A 154 -8.57 0.09 9.39
CA ILE A 154 -8.59 1.24 10.30
C ILE A 154 -9.60 1.03 11.42
N VAL A 155 -10.81 0.61 11.05
CA VAL A 155 -11.85 0.24 12.01
C VAL A 155 -11.68 -1.26 12.22
N PRO A 156 -11.15 -1.73 13.36
CA PRO A 156 -11.25 -3.14 13.68
C PRO A 156 -12.73 -3.45 13.60
N THR A 157 -13.11 -4.27 12.61
CA THR A 157 -14.45 -4.79 12.50
C THR A 157 -14.64 -5.51 13.82
N THR A 158 -15.29 -4.84 14.77
CA THR A 158 -15.63 -5.45 16.03
C THR A 158 -16.49 -6.62 15.58
N PRO A 159 -16.04 -7.88 15.75
CA PRO A 159 -16.96 -8.97 15.57
C PRO A 159 -18.02 -8.64 16.61
N ALA A 160 -19.21 -8.28 16.15
CA ALA A 160 -20.35 -8.23 17.01
C ALA A 160 -20.28 -9.52 17.81
N SER A 161 -20.16 -9.41 19.13
CA SER A 161 -20.41 -10.51 20.03
C SER A 161 -21.82 -10.99 19.71
N GLN A 162 -21.95 -11.91 18.74
CA GLN A 162 -23.11 -12.74 18.61
C GLN A 162 -23.04 -13.66 19.82
N PRO A 163 -23.97 -13.57 20.79
CA PRO A 163 -24.27 -14.74 21.57
C PRO A 163 -24.75 -15.77 20.54
N ALA A 164 -24.03 -16.88 20.43
CA ALA A 164 -24.48 -18.03 19.66
C ALA A 164 -25.97 -18.27 19.96
N PRO A 165 -26.84 -18.47 18.95
CA PRO A 165 -28.19 -18.93 19.21
C PRO A 165 -28.07 -20.35 19.76
N ALA A 166 -28.12 -20.48 21.09
CA ALA A 166 -28.31 -21.77 21.74
C ALA A 166 -29.63 -22.35 21.20
N SER A 167 -29.52 -23.58 20.70
CA SER A 167 -30.51 -24.31 19.93
C SER A 167 -31.95 -24.26 20.48
N PRO A 168 -32.97 -24.35 19.61
CA PRO A 168 -34.36 -24.52 20.03
C PRO A 168 -34.52 -25.95 20.58
N LYS A 169 -34.84 -26.08 21.88
CA LYS A 169 -35.36 -27.34 22.43
C LYS A 169 -36.87 -27.39 22.17
N PRO A 170 -37.41 -28.45 21.53
CA PRO A 170 -38.85 -28.66 21.54
C PRO A 170 -39.27 -29.02 22.98
N ARG A 171 -40.14 -28.18 23.53
CA ARG A 171 -40.78 -28.39 24.83
C ARG A 171 -41.93 -29.38 24.61
N THR A 172 -41.70 -30.66 24.85
CA THR A 172 -42.78 -31.65 25.00
C THR A 172 -43.00 -31.93 26.48
N THR A 173 -44.28 -31.92 26.80
CA THR A 173 -44.94 -31.86 28.10
C THR A 173 -44.68 -33.09 28.97
N GLN A 174 -44.77 -32.83 30.28
CA GLN A 174 -44.76 -33.72 31.44
C GLN A 174 -45.45 -35.07 31.23
N ASP A 175 -44.87 -36.15 31.77
CA ASP A 175 -45.64 -37.07 32.62
C ASP A 175 -44.78 -37.69 33.72
N ILE A 176 -45.39 -37.81 34.89
CA ILE A 176 -44.85 -38.17 36.19
C ILE A 176 -44.80 -39.69 36.34
N GLN A 177 -43.64 -40.30 36.62
CA GLN A 177 -43.51 -41.25 37.74
C GLN A 177 -42.09 -41.79 37.95
N GLN A 178 -41.61 -41.63 39.18
CA GLN A 178 -40.58 -42.48 39.78
C GLN A 178 -41.26 -43.23 40.93
N PRO A 179 -41.03 -44.55 41.10
CA PRO A 179 -40.17 -44.94 42.21
C PRO A 179 -39.31 -46.20 41.98
N ALA A 180 -38.02 -46.07 42.32
CA ALA A 180 -37.21 -46.98 43.15
C ALA A 180 -36.80 -48.39 42.59
N PRO A 181 -35.91 -49.16 43.27
CA PRO A 181 -34.53 -49.35 42.81
C PRO A 181 -34.13 -50.83 42.68
N ARG A 182 -33.31 -51.23 41.69
CA ARG A 182 -32.64 -52.54 41.71
C ARG A 182 -31.22 -52.49 41.15
N THR A 183 -30.28 -52.49 42.10
CA THR A 183 -29.08 -53.33 42.22
C THR A 183 -28.53 -54.06 40.98
N ARG A 184 -27.19 -54.13 41.00
CA ARG A 184 -26.30 -55.25 40.61
C ARG A 184 -25.72 -55.25 39.19
N SER A 185 -24.45 -54.86 39.07
CA SER A 185 -23.27 -55.78 39.01
C SER A 185 -22.19 -55.23 38.07
N ILE A 186 -21.00 -54.99 38.63
CA ILE A 186 -19.68 -54.98 37.97
C ILE A 186 -19.28 -56.48 37.72
N PRO A 187 -18.12 -56.87 37.16
CA PRO A 187 -17.15 -56.28 36.21
C PRO A 187 -16.82 -57.24 35.03
N ASP A 188 -16.04 -56.80 34.03
CA ASP A 188 -14.84 -57.54 33.57
C ASP A 188 -13.97 -56.64 32.65
N ALA A 189 -12.75 -56.37 33.10
CA ALA A 189 -11.57 -56.10 32.25
C ALA A 189 -11.06 -57.46 31.69
N PRO A 190 -10.03 -57.64 30.83
CA PRO A 190 -8.81 -56.84 30.62
C PRO A 190 -8.46 -56.62 29.12
N THR A 191 -7.73 -55.55 28.74
CA THR A 191 -6.26 -55.46 28.55
C THR A 191 -5.66 -56.38 27.49
N LEU A 192 -4.59 -55.85 26.83
CA LEU A 192 -3.59 -56.46 25.93
C LEU A 192 -3.83 -56.11 24.45
N VAL A 193 -2.87 -55.68 23.62
CA VAL A 193 -1.41 -55.49 23.75
C VAL A 193 -0.90 -54.88 22.42
N SER A 194 0.21 -54.12 22.50
CA SER A 194 1.30 -54.01 21.51
C SER A 194 1.06 -53.42 20.11
N ALA A 195 2.07 -52.89 19.42
CA ALA A 195 3.48 -52.64 19.74
C ALA A 195 4.01 -51.53 18.82
N SER A 196 5.02 -50.85 19.34
CA SER A 196 5.94 -49.97 18.65
C SER A 196 6.60 -50.58 17.42
N SER A 197 7.17 -49.66 16.64
CA SER A 197 8.40 -49.81 15.85
C SER A 197 8.25 -50.45 14.48
N LEU A 198 8.72 -49.73 13.46
CA LEU A 198 9.81 -50.08 12.54
C LEU A 198 10.11 -48.76 11.79
N LEU A 199 11.23 -48.06 12.07
CA LEU A 199 12.56 -48.28 11.44
C LEU A 199 12.39 -48.31 9.92
N ASP A 200 12.96 -47.39 9.16
CA ASP A 200 14.36 -47.38 8.69
C ASP A 200 14.19 -46.86 7.23
N ASP A 201 15.08 -46.19 6.52
CA ASP A 201 16.51 -46.06 6.59
C ASP A 201 16.91 -45.14 5.42
N LEU A 202 18.02 -44.42 5.59
CA LEU A 202 19.13 -44.12 4.65
C LEU A 202 18.85 -44.02 3.11
N GLN A 203 19.54 -43.24 2.29
CA GLN A 203 20.90 -42.68 2.26
C GLN A 203 20.89 -41.76 1.01
N ASP A 204 21.44 -40.55 1.03
CA ASP A 204 22.84 -40.26 0.66
C ASP A 204 23.08 -40.15 -0.86
N GLN A 205 23.39 -38.95 -1.34
CA GLN A 205 24.71 -38.63 -1.91
C GLN A 205 24.72 -37.24 -2.62
N PRO A 206 25.75 -36.42 -2.36
CA PRO A 206 26.11 -35.22 -3.11
C PRO A 206 27.31 -35.47 -4.03
N LEU A 207 27.26 -35.08 -5.32
CA LEU A 207 28.44 -35.03 -6.22
C LEU A 207 28.16 -33.98 -7.32
N THR A 208 28.79 -32.79 -7.30
CA THR A 208 30.12 -32.41 -7.86
C THR A 208 30.30 -32.56 -9.37
N SER A 209 30.54 -31.43 -10.05
CA SER A 209 31.50 -31.22 -11.16
C SER A 209 31.37 -29.76 -11.62
N ALA A 210 32.27 -28.85 -11.24
CA ALA A 210 33.55 -28.55 -11.91
C ALA A 210 33.42 -27.74 -13.24
N PHE A 211 33.64 -26.41 -13.12
CA PHE A 211 34.60 -25.53 -13.84
C PHE A 211 34.79 -25.63 -15.38
N PRO A 212 35.14 -24.53 -16.11
CA PRO A 212 36.28 -23.67 -15.76
C PRO A 212 36.19 -22.15 -16.01
N SER A 213 37.23 -21.51 -15.48
CA SER A 213 37.61 -20.09 -15.54
C SER A 213 38.18 -19.63 -16.89
N THR A 214 38.33 -18.30 -16.97
CA THR A 214 39.39 -17.55 -17.69
C THR A 214 39.09 -17.17 -19.14
N ASP A 215 38.93 -15.86 -19.41
CA ASP A 215 39.97 -15.13 -20.15
C ASP A 215 39.89 -13.61 -19.90
N ALA A 216 41.05 -12.98 -20.07
CA ALA A 216 41.36 -11.59 -19.79
C ALA A 216 41.23 -10.71 -21.06
N LEU A 217 41.53 -9.42 -20.88
CA LEU A 217 41.37 -8.26 -21.78
C LEU A 217 42.12 -8.39 -23.15
N PRO A 218 41.82 -7.53 -24.14
CA PRO A 218 42.65 -6.31 -24.24
C PRO A 218 41.91 -5.01 -24.69
N LEU A 219 42.67 -3.92 -24.54
CA LEU A 219 42.41 -2.53 -24.92
C LEU A 219 41.85 -2.30 -26.34
N SER A 220 41.08 -1.22 -26.49
CA SER A 220 41.19 -0.35 -27.67
C SER A 220 40.85 1.09 -27.30
N SER A 221 41.90 1.89 -27.18
CA SER A 221 41.92 3.34 -27.22
C SER A 221 41.87 3.84 -28.67
N ALA A 222 40.93 4.74 -28.98
CA ALA A 222 40.98 5.70 -30.09
C ALA A 222 40.12 6.90 -29.66
N PHE A 223 40.68 8.01 -29.18
CA PHE A 223 41.27 9.10 -29.95
C PHE A 223 40.38 9.57 -31.10
N ASN A 224 39.57 10.60 -30.86
CA ASN A 224 39.29 11.59 -31.90
C ASN A 224 39.26 12.99 -31.28
N SER A 225 40.41 13.63 -31.33
CA SER A 225 40.56 15.08 -31.22
C SER A 225 40.29 15.71 -32.58
N GLY A 226 39.63 16.86 -32.60
CA GLY A 226 40.02 17.92 -33.55
C GLY A 226 38.92 18.53 -34.40
N SER A 227 38.76 19.83 -34.17
CA SER A 227 38.44 20.89 -35.15
C SER A 227 36.97 21.06 -35.56
N ALA A 228 36.49 22.26 -35.85
CA ALA A 228 36.91 23.65 -35.66
C ALA A 228 35.83 24.48 -36.38
N ASN A 229 35.63 25.73 -35.94
CA ASN A 229 34.92 26.80 -36.67
C ASN A 229 33.40 26.58 -36.90
N ASN A 230 32.53 27.60 -36.88
CA ASN A 230 32.75 28.98 -37.27
C ASN A 230 31.62 29.87 -36.73
N SER A 231 32.02 31.01 -36.14
CA SER A 231 31.57 32.38 -36.42
C SER A 231 30.11 32.86 -36.36
N ALA A 232 30.06 34.16 -36.01
CA ALA A 232 29.05 35.20 -36.22
C ALA A 232 28.01 35.33 -35.10
N GLN A 233 28.21 36.23 -34.12
CA GLN A 233 27.98 37.69 -34.23
C GLN A 233 26.69 38.01 -35.00
N HIS A 234 25.65 38.42 -34.29
CA HIS A 234 24.94 39.69 -34.54
C HIS A 234 23.92 39.97 -33.42
N SER A 235 24.22 40.98 -32.60
CA SER A 235 23.25 41.88 -31.95
C SER A 235 22.49 42.68 -33.05
N PRO A 236 21.43 43.49 -32.79
CA PRO A 236 21.13 44.20 -31.53
C PRO A 236 19.64 44.40 -31.18
N ALA A 237 19.45 45.30 -30.21
CA ALA A 237 18.25 45.68 -29.49
C ALA A 237 17.33 46.72 -30.20
N VAL A 238 16.19 46.98 -29.53
CA VAL A 238 15.35 48.22 -29.53
C VAL A 238 14.33 48.45 -30.66
N SER A 239 13.04 48.54 -30.26
CA SER A 239 12.05 49.62 -30.58
C SER A 239 10.74 49.29 -29.85
N ILE A 240 10.34 50.01 -28.79
CA ILE A 240 9.63 51.31 -28.76
C ILE A 240 8.28 51.28 -29.48
N GLY A 241 7.20 51.29 -28.69
CA GLY A 241 6.15 52.32 -28.74
C GLY A 241 4.99 52.24 -29.75
N GLN A 242 3.78 52.10 -29.18
CA GLN A 242 2.51 52.81 -29.52
C GLN A 242 1.75 52.42 -30.81
N PRO A 243 0.47 52.87 -30.98
CA PRO A 243 -0.37 53.72 -30.11
C PRO A 243 -1.37 53.00 -29.21
#